data_AF-A0A920A116-F1
#
_entry.id   AF-A0A920A116-F1
#
_cell.length_a   1.000
_cell.length_b   1.000
_cell.length_c   1.000
_cell.angle_alpha   90.00
_cell.angle_beta   90.00
_cell.angle_gamma   90.00
#
_symmetry.space_group_name_H-M   'P 1'
#
loop_
_entity.id
_entity.type
_entity.pdbx_description
1 polymer ?
#
loop_
_entity_poly.entity_id
_entity_poly.type
_entity_poly.pdbx_seq_one_letter_code
_entity_poly.pdbx_strand_id
1 'polypeptide(L)' 'MLIPEVVDLEHIKIQRILELKDDFARLGLILEKFGEGAILVREIPSILGDINVKNLVIDIALRT' A
#
# COMPACT_ATOMS: atom_id res chain seq x y z
N MET A 1 -18.54 -0.25 -2.65
CA MET A 1 -17.44 0.69 -2.94
C MET A 1 -16.45 0.58 -1.80
N LEU A 2 -15.21 0.19 -2.07
CA LEU A 2 -14.16 0.29 -1.06
C LEU A 2 -13.78 1.77 -0.93
N ILE A 3 -13.80 2.29 0.29
CA ILE A 3 -13.24 3.61 0.57
C ILE A 3 -11.72 3.43 0.56
N PRO A 4 -10.95 4.21 -0.22
CA PRO A 4 -9.50 4.10 -0.21
C PRO A 4 -8.94 4.41 1.18
N GLU A 5 -7.95 3.63 1.61
CA GLU A 5 -7.31 3.80 2.91
C GLU A 5 -6.00 4.56 2.77
N VAL A 6 -5.78 5.56 3.64
CA VAL A 6 -4.54 6.33 3.70
C VAL A 6 -3.66 5.77 4.82
N VAL A 7 -2.38 5.54 4.51
CA VAL A 7 -1.37 5.02 5.44
C VAL A 7 -0.20 6.00 5.50
N ASP A 8 0.05 6.54 6.69
CA ASP A 8 1.18 7.43 6.94
C ASP A 8 2.48 6.62 7.00
N LEU A 9 3.49 7.06 6.25
CA LEU A 9 4.79 6.41 6.14
C LEU A 9 5.88 7.45 5.88
N GLU A 10 7.11 7.12 6.26
CA GLU A 10 8.28 7.93 5.92
C GLU A 10 8.50 7.98 4.40
N HIS A 11 8.91 9.14 3.89
CA HIS A 11 9.11 9.39 2.47
C HIS A 11 9.99 8.31 1.79
N ILE A 12 11.07 7.89 2.46
CA ILE A 12 11.99 6.89 1.92
C ILE A 12 11.33 5.51 1.74
N LYS A 13 10.44 5.12 2.65
CA LYS A 13 9.68 3.86 2.57
C LYS A 13 8.67 3.92 1.43
N ILE A 14 8.01 5.08 1.27
CA ILE A 14 7.08 5.31 0.16
C ILE A 14 7.80 5.14 -1.18
N GLN A 15 9.00 5.71 -1.34
CA GLN A 15 9.76 5.54 -2.58
C GLN A 15 10.06 4.07 -2.88
N ARG A 16 10.56 3.30 -1.90
CA ARG A 16 10.84 1.86 -2.07
C ARG A 16 9.60 1.05 -2.44
N ILE A 17 8.47 1.31 -1.78
CA ILE A 17 7.22 0.62 -2.10
C ILE A 17 6.76 0.95 -3.53
N LEU A 18 6.91 2.21 -3.95
CA LEU A 18 6.51 2.65 -5.30
C LEU A 18 7.39 2.07 -6.40
N GLU A 19 8.64 1.70 -6.13
CA GLU A 19 9.49 0.95 -7.08
C GLU A 19 8.90 -0.42 -7.42
N LEU A 20 8.14 -1.02 -6.50
CA LEU A 20 7.50 -2.34 -6.63
C LEU A 20 5.99 -2.24 -6.93
N LYS A 21 5.45 -1.05 -7.21
CA LYS A 21 3.99 -0.87 -7.31
C LYS A 21 3.37 -1.77 -8.37
N ASP A 22 4.04 -1.99 -9.50
CA ASP A 22 3.49 -2.76 -10.61
C ASP A 22 3.46 -4.26 -10.25
N ASP A 23 4.41 -4.74 -9.45
CA ASP A 23 4.37 -6.09 -8.88
C ASP A 23 3.18 -6.26 -7.94
N PHE A 24 2.94 -5.30 -7.04
CA PHE A 24 1.77 -5.31 -6.17
C PHE A 24 0.46 -5.23 -6.95
N ALA A 25 0.40 -4.41 -8.00
CA ALA A 25 -0.78 -4.27 -8.85
C ALA A 25 -1.15 -5.59 -9.54
N ARG A 26 -0.17 -6.37 -10.01
CA ARG A 26 -0.43 -7.72 -10.57
C ARG A 26 -1.02 -8.69 -9.53
N LEU A 27 -0.74 -8.48 -8.26
CA LEU A 27 -1.29 -9.28 -7.16
C LEU A 27 -2.67 -8.77 -6.70
N GLY A 28 -3.14 -7.64 -7.22
CA GLY A 28 -4.40 -7.00 -6.85
C GLY A 28 -4.29 -5.99 -5.71
N LEU A 29 -3.07 -5.57 -5.34
CA LEU A 29 -2.83 -4.52 -4.35
C LEU A 29 -2.39 -3.23 -5.05
N ILE A 30 -3.28 -2.25 -5.14
CA ILE A 30 -3.00 -0.99 -5.84
C ILE A 30 -2.61 0.09 -4.84
N LEU A 31 -1.36 0.54 -4.94
CA LEU A 31 -0.75 1.57 -4.08
C LEU A 31 -0.43 2.83 -4.91
N GLU A 32 -0.85 3.98 -4.40
CA GLU A 32 -0.62 5.28 -5.03
C GLU A 32 0.01 6.27 -4.04
N LYS A 33 0.94 7.11 -4.51
CA LYS A 33 1.56 8.15 -3.69
C LYS A 33 0.50 9.15 -3.23
N PHE A 34 0.50 9.49 -1.94
CA PHE A 34 -0.39 10.49 -1.38
C PHE A 34 0.41 11.53 -0.57
N GLY A 35 0.95 12.52 -1.28
CA GLY A 35 1.86 13.50 -0.69
C GLY A 35 3.23 12.89 -0.35
N GLU A 36 3.97 13.53 0.54
CA GLU A 36 5.33 13.09 0.90
C GLU A 36 5.39 12.09 2.05
N GLY A 37 4.36 12.08 2.91
CA GLY A 37 4.32 11.30 4.14
C GLY A 37 3.23 10.25 4.19
N ALA A 38 2.56 9.95 3.07
CA ALA A 38 1.54 8.92 3.02
C ALA A 38 1.45 8.22 1.67
N ILE A 39 0.87 7.01 1.72
CA ILE A 39 0.49 6.21 0.55
C ILE A 39 -0.98 5.84 0.68
N LEU A 40 -1.67 5.78 -0.46
CA LEU A 40 -3.09 5.47 -0.55
C LEU A 40 -3.27 4.08 -1.14
N VAL A 41 -4.09 3.27 -0.48
CA VAL A 41 -4.45 1.92 -0.90
C VAL A 41 -5.81 1.97 -1.57
N ARG A 42 -5.85 1.70 -2.87
CA ARG A 42 -7.10 1.78 -3.67
C ARG A 42 -7.83 0.47 -3.78
N GLU A 43 -7.06 -0.61 -3.91
CA GLU A 43 -7.59 -1.95 -4.10
C GLU A 43 -6.79 -2.94 -3.27
N ILE A 44 -7.48 -3.97 -2.78
CA ILE A 44 -6.93 -5.04 -1.97
C ILE A 44 -7.32 -6.36 -2.65
N PRO A 45 -6.40 -7.32 -2.78
CA PRO A 45 -6.69 -8.62 -3.37
C PRO A 45 -7.80 -9.32 -2.56
N SER A 46 -8.88 -9.73 -3.24
CA SER A 46 -10.05 -10.33 -2.56
C SER A 46 -9.71 -11.61 -1.79
N ILE A 47 -8.65 -12.31 -2.17
CA ILE A 47 -8.18 -13.52 -1.49
C ILE A 47 -7.68 -13.26 -0.05
N LEU A 48 -7.29 -12.02 0.26
CA LEU A 48 -6.88 -11.66 1.62
C LEU A 48 -8.09 -11.52 2.55
N GLY A 49 -9.31 -11.37 2.02
CA GLY A 49 -10.52 -11.21 2.82
C GLY A 49 -10.51 -9.93 3.66
N ASP A 50 -11.07 -10.02 4.87
CA ASP A 50 -11.11 -8.89 5.82
C ASP A 50 -9.80 -8.83 6.62
N ILE A 51 -8.91 -7.91 6.24
CA ILE A 51 -7.60 -7.72 6.86
C ILE A 51 -7.40 -6.26 7.23
N ASN A 52 -6.52 -6.02 8.21
CA ASN A 52 -6.03 -4.68 8.47
C ASN A 52 -5.00 -4.28 7.40
N VAL A 53 -5.48 -3.64 6.34
CA VAL A 53 -4.65 -3.19 5.22
C VAL A 53 -3.55 -2.20 5.63
N LYS A 54 -3.80 -1.36 6.65
CA LYS A 54 -2.80 -0.41 7.15
C LYS A 54 -1.60 -1.15 7.71
N ASN A 55 -1.85 -2.15 8.55
CA ASN A 55 -0.79 -2.97 9.11
C ASN A 55 -0.05 -3.76 8.01
N LEU A 56 -0.75 -4.30 7.01
CA LEU A 56 -0.10 -4.96 5.87
C LEU A 56 0.88 -4.03 5.16
N VAL A 57 0.46 -2.80 4.86
CA VAL A 57 1.31 -1.82 4.17
C VAL A 57 2.52 -1.41 5.02
N ILE A 58 2.33 -1.21 6.32
CA ILE A 58 3.44 -0.94 7.26
C ILE A 58 4.42 -2.12 7.28
N ASP A 59 3.90 -3.35 7.29
CA ASP A 59 4.69 -4.57 7.31
C ASP A 59 5.50 -4.79 6.02
N ILE A 60 4.94 -4.41 4.88
CA ILE A 60 5.64 -4.38 3.59
C ILE A 60 6.76 -3.34 3.67
N ALA A 61 6.44 -2.12 4.13
CA ALA A 61 7.38 -1.00 4.23
C ALA A 61 8.58 -1.28 5.15
N LEU A 62 8.46 -2.19 6.11
CA LEU A 62 9.54 -2.62 7.00
C LEU A 62 10.50 -3.62 6.35
N ARG A 63 10.07 -4.33 5.30
CA ARG A 63 10.83 -5.42 4.66
C ARG A 63 11.41 -5.07 3.29
N THR A 64 11.05 -3.90 2.75
CA THR A 64 11.59 -3.29 1.53
C THR A 64 12.64 -2.23 1.85
#